data_AF-A0A7C4ERI8-F1
#
_entry.id   AF-A0A7C4ERI8-F1
#
_cell.length_a   1.000
_cell.length_b   1.000
_cell.length_c   1.000
_cell.angle_alpha   90.00
_cell.angle_beta   90.00
_cell.angle_gamma   90.00
#
_symmetry.space_group_name_H-M   'P 1'
#
loop_
_entity.id
_entity.type
_entity.pdbx_description
1 polymer ?
#
loop_
_entity_poly.entity_id
_entity_poly.type
_entity_poly.pdbx_seq_one_letter_code
_entity_poly.pdbx_strand_id
1 'polypeptide(L)'
;MKPLMVAFEGPDCCGKGTQLAMVQAKLNEYGVQYVCTREPGGTPTGEKIRSILLDASLSPEPFTSLCLFCASRHQVFRSVCKPALEKGLHVLMDRSPW
;
A
#
# COMPACT_ATOMS: atom_id res chain seq x y z
N MET A 1 6.75 -21.69 -4.67
CA MET A 1 5.38 -21.11 -4.52
C MET A 1 5.36 -19.76 -5.23
N LYS A 2 4.26 -19.39 -5.92
CA LYS A 2 4.15 -18.08 -6.55
C LYS A 2 3.87 -17.01 -5.48
N PRO A 3 4.60 -15.88 -5.45
CA PRO A 3 4.34 -14.82 -4.48
C PRO A 3 2.97 -14.17 -4.74
N LEU A 4 2.33 -13.73 -3.67
CA LEU A 4 1.02 -13.11 -3.70
C LEU A 4 1.12 -11.64 -3.29
N MET A 5 0.30 -10.80 -3.93
CA MET A 5 0.03 -9.44 -3.49
C MET A 5 -1.37 -9.41 -2.89
N VAL A 6 -1.47 -9.07 -1.62
CA VAL A 6 -2.72 -9.07 -0.85
C VAL A 6 -2.97 -7.66 -0.33
N ALA A 7 -4.18 -7.17 -0.52
CA ALA A 7 -4.59 -5.87 -0.05
C ALA A 7 -5.71 -5.95 0.97
N PHE A 8 -5.63 -5.07 1.96
CA PHE A 8 -6.64 -4.93 3.01
C PHE A 8 -7.44 -3.66 2.72
N GLU A 9 -8.68 -3.83 2.32
CA GLU A 9 -9.59 -2.76 1.91
C GLU A 9 -10.80 -2.61 2.81
N GLY A 10 -11.40 -1.42 2.78
CA GLY A 10 -12.62 -1.12 3.49
C GLY A 10 -12.65 0.26 4.17
N PRO A 11 -13.79 0.62 4.78
CA PRO A 11 -13.98 1.90 5.45
C PRO A 11 -12.99 2.13 6.60
N ASP A 12 -12.85 3.39 7.02
CA ASP A 12 -12.11 3.70 8.22
C ASP A 12 -12.70 2.97 9.43
N CYS A 13 -11.82 2.55 10.34
CA CYS A 13 -12.18 1.81 11.55
C CYS A 13 -12.86 0.43 11.31
N CYS A 14 -12.86 -0.13 10.09
CA CYS A 14 -13.43 -1.47 9.84
C CYS A 14 -12.51 -2.65 10.24
N GLY A 15 -11.38 -2.39 10.90
CA GLY A 15 -10.45 -3.42 11.38
C GLY A 15 -9.31 -3.81 10.42
N LYS A 16 -9.07 -3.07 9.33
CA LYS A 16 -7.97 -3.35 8.38
C LYS A 16 -6.61 -3.52 9.06
N GLY A 17 -6.23 -2.58 9.93
CA GLY A 17 -4.96 -2.61 10.64
C GLY A 17 -4.83 -3.82 11.56
N THR A 18 -5.93 -4.21 12.22
CA THR A 18 -5.99 -5.42 13.05
C THR A 18 -5.77 -6.67 12.21
N GLN A 19 -6.49 -6.79 11.08
CA GLN A 19 -6.35 -7.95 10.18
C GLN A 19 -4.95 -8.03 9.57
N LEU A 20 -4.37 -6.90 9.15
CA LEU A 20 -3.01 -6.83 8.65
C LEU A 20 -2.01 -7.33 9.71
N ALA A 21 -2.11 -6.85 10.95
CA ALA A 21 -1.24 -7.28 12.04
C ALA A 21 -1.37 -8.78 12.36
N MET A 22 -2.59 -9.32 12.35
CA MET A 22 -2.83 -10.75 12.55
C MET A 22 -2.21 -11.60 11.44
N VAL A 23 -2.34 -11.17 10.18
CA VAL A 23 -1.72 -11.85 9.04
C VAL A 23 -0.20 -11.79 9.12
N GLN A 24 0.38 -10.64 9.45
CA GLN A 24 1.83 -10.49 9.65
C GLN A 24 2.36 -11.45 10.73
N ALA A 25 1.67 -11.53 11.88
CA ALA A 25 2.03 -12.45 12.95
C ALA A 25 2.01 -13.91 12.49
N LYS A 26 0.98 -14.32 11.75
CA LYS A 26 0.89 -15.69 11.21
C LYS A 26 1.96 -15.98 10.16
N LEU A 27 2.25 -15.05 9.25
CA LEU A 27 3.32 -15.24 8.27
C LEU A 27 4.68 -15.37 8.94
N ASN A 28 4.94 -14.57 9.99
CA ASN A 28 6.17 -14.68 10.78
C ASN A 28 6.27 -16.04 11.48
N GLU A 29 5.18 -16.55 12.06
CA GLU A 29 5.12 -17.89 12.69
C GLU A 29 5.48 -19.00 11.70
N TYR A 30 5.03 -18.89 10.44
CA TYR A 30 5.31 -19.86 9.39
C TYR A 30 6.64 -19.60 8.63
N GLY A 31 7.43 -18.59 9.03
CA GLY A 31 8.68 -18.24 8.35
C GLY A 31 8.49 -17.71 6.91
N VAL A 32 7.29 -17.27 6.56
CA VAL A 32 6.96 -16.77 5.22
C VAL A 32 7.47 -15.34 5.07
N GLN A 33 8.27 -15.10 4.03
CA GLN A 33 8.86 -13.80 3.75
C GLN A 33 7.88 -12.88 3.02
N TYR A 34 7.74 -11.63 3.49
CA TYR A 34 6.86 -10.64 2.89
C TYR A 34 7.40 -9.21 3.06
N VAL A 35 6.82 -8.28 2.31
CA VAL A 35 6.97 -6.83 2.51
C VAL A 35 5.61 -6.20 2.77
N CYS A 36 5.58 -5.18 3.63
CA CYS A 36 4.39 -4.37 3.88
C CYS A 36 4.54 -2.99 3.25
N THR A 37 3.46 -2.49 2.66
CA THR A 37 3.38 -1.14 2.12
C THR A 37 1.96 -0.59 2.23
N ARG A 38 1.73 0.65 1.81
CA ARG A 38 0.43 1.33 1.86
C ARG A 38 0.21 2.26 0.68
N GLU A 39 -1.05 2.54 0.36
CA GLU A 39 -1.44 3.58 -0.60
C GLU A 39 -2.48 4.55 -0.01
N PRO A 40 -2.39 5.87 -0.30
CA PRO A 40 -1.25 6.57 -0.89
C PRO A 40 -0.09 6.60 0.10
N GLY A 41 1.15 6.52 -0.39
CA GLY A 41 2.35 6.39 0.44
C GLY A 41 3.29 5.26 0.01
N GLY A 42 4.04 4.73 0.97
CA GLY A 42 4.87 3.53 0.81
C GLY A 42 6.22 3.76 0.11
N THR A 43 6.53 4.99 -0.29
CA THR A 43 7.83 5.43 -0.84
C THR A 43 8.06 6.91 -0.48
N PRO A 44 9.29 7.43 -0.47
CA PRO A 44 9.52 8.86 -0.20
C PRO A 44 8.69 9.80 -1.08
N THR A 45 8.60 9.53 -2.38
CA THR A 45 7.75 10.28 -3.32
C THR A 45 6.26 10.08 -3.02
N GLY A 46 5.81 8.84 -2.77
CA GLY A 46 4.43 8.54 -2.41
C GLY A 46 3.98 9.22 -1.11
N GLU A 47 4.87 9.34 -0.12
CA GLU A 47 4.58 10.05 1.13
C GLU A 47 4.45 11.56 0.94
N LYS A 48 5.21 12.16 0.00
CA LYS A 48 5.00 13.57 -0.39
C LYS A 48 3.66 13.77 -1.08
N ILE A 49 3.30 12.87 -1.99
CA ILE A 49 1.98 12.91 -2.64
C ILE A 49 0.86 12.73 -1.60
N ARG A 50 1.02 11.78 -0.66
CA ARG A 50 0.09 11.58 0.45
C ARG A 50 -0.09 12.86 1.27
N SER A 51 0.99 13.59 1.57
CA SER A 51 0.86 14.84 2.33
C SER A 51 0.02 15.89 1.59
N ILE A 52 0.12 15.98 0.27
CA ILE A 52 -0.72 16.87 -0.55
C ILE A 52 -2.19 16.43 -0.49
N LEU A 53 -2.45 15.13 -0.63
CA LEU A 53 -3.80 14.57 -0.63
C LEU A 53 -4.52 14.67 0.73
N LEU A 54 -3.77 14.74 1.84
CA LEU A 54 -4.31 14.82 3.20
C LEU A 54 -4.34 16.25 3.76
N ASP A 55 -3.72 17.21 3.07
CA ASP A 55 -3.73 18.60 3.50
C ASP A 55 -5.08 19.23 3.20
N ALA A 56 -5.91 19.39 4.24
CA ALA A 56 -7.24 19.98 4.14
C ALA A 56 -7.22 21.47 3.72
N SER A 57 -6.07 22.14 3.76
CA SER A 57 -5.93 23.50 3.22
C SER A 57 -5.79 23.52 1.70
N LEU A 58 -5.40 22.40 1.10
CA LEU A 58 -5.35 22.21 -0.34
C LEU A 58 -6.69 21.66 -0.81
N SER A 59 -7.30 22.32 -1.80
CA SER A 59 -8.57 21.88 -2.41
C SER A 59 -8.34 21.50 -3.88
N PRO A 60 -7.57 20.42 -4.17
CA PRO A 60 -7.36 19.97 -5.53
C PRO A 60 -8.68 19.52 -6.19
N GLU A 61 -8.85 19.86 -7.46
CA GLU A 61 -9.94 19.34 -8.28
C GLU A 61 -9.99 17.80 -8.24
N PRO A 62 -11.17 17.15 -8.34
CA PRO A 62 -11.29 15.70 -8.22
C PRO A 62 -10.36 14.91 -9.15
N PHE A 63 -10.19 15.38 -10.40
CA PHE A 63 -9.29 14.73 -11.36
C PHE A 63 -7.82 14.89 -10.99
N THR A 64 -7.41 16.03 -10.42
CA THR A 64 -6.06 16.24 -9.88
C THR A 64 -5.77 15.26 -8.75
N SER A 65 -6.72 15.09 -7.82
CA SER A 65 -6.62 14.10 -6.74
C SER A 65 -6.46 12.68 -7.28
N LEU A 66 -7.26 12.30 -8.28
CA LEU A 66 -7.14 11.01 -8.94
C LEU A 66 -5.75 10.81 -9.57
N CYS A 67 -5.23 11.80 -10.31
CA CYS A 67 -3.90 11.74 -10.90
C CYS A 67 -2.80 11.58 -9.85
N LEU A 68 -2.90 12.29 -8.72
CA LEU A 68 -1.95 12.16 -7.61
C LEU A 68 -2.00 10.77 -6.98
N PHE A 69 -3.20 10.22 -6.74
CA PHE A 69 -3.36 8.83 -6.29
C PHE A 69 -2.68 7.84 -7.26
N CYS A 70 -2.95 7.96 -8.56
CA CYS A 70 -2.34 7.13 -9.59
C CYS A 70 -0.80 7.27 -9.64
N ALA A 71 -0.27 8.48 -9.43
CA ALA A 71 1.17 8.72 -9.38
C ALA A 71 1.81 8.03 -8.16
N SER A 72 1.23 8.17 -6.97
CA SER A 72 1.71 7.47 -5.76
C SER A 72 1.67 5.95 -5.92
N ARG A 73 0.59 5.42 -6.51
CA ARG A 73 0.42 4.00 -6.82
C ARG A 73 1.49 3.46 -7.75
N HIS A 74 1.72 4.15 -8.87
CA HIS A 74 2.72 3.74 -9.83
C HIS A 74 4.10 3.70 -9.19
N GLN A 75 4.42 4.72 -8.38
CA GLN A 75 5.68 4.78 -7.66
C GLN A 75 5.87 3.59 -6.72
N VAL A 76 4.90 3.31 -5.83
CA VAL A 76 5.04 2.20 -4.87
C VAL A 76 5.06 0.84 -5.56
N PHE A 77 4.26 0.65 -6.61
CA PHE A 77 4.27 -0.59 -7.38
C PHE A 77 5.63 -0.84 -8.03
N ARG A 78 6.20 0.15 -8.72
CA ARG A 78 7.49 0.00 -9.43
C ARG A 78 8.68 -0.12 -8.49
N SER A 79 8.64 0.57 -7.35
CA SER A 79 9.78 0.67 -6.43
C SER A 79 9.76 -0.41 -5.34
N VAL A 80 8.59 -0.92 -4.96
CA VAL A 80 8.42 -1.83 -3.83
C VAL A 80 7.76 -3.13 -4.29
N CYS A 81 6.52 -3.07 -4.81
CA CYS A 81 5.72 -4.29 -5.03
C CYS A 81 6.34 -5.19 -6.11
N LYS A 82 6.63 -4.65 -7.30
CA LYS A 82 7.18 -5.42 -8.41
C LYS A 82 8.54 -6.05 -8.06
N PRO A 83 9.53 -5.31 -7.51
CA PRO A 83 10.80 -5.91 -7.10
C PRO A 83 10.66 -6.98 -6.00
N ALA A 84 9.72 -6.81 -5.06
CA ALA A 84 9.48 -7.80 -4.01
C ALA A 84 8.89 -9.11 -4.58
N LEU A 85 7.90 -8.99 -5.47
CA LEU A 85 7.30 -10.13 -6.16
C LEU A 85 8.33 -10.86 -7.04
N GLU A 86 9.22 -10.14 -7.74
CA GLU A 86 10.30 -10.74 -8.53
C GLU A 86 11.31 -11.51 -7.67
N LYS A 87 11.49 -11.11 -6.41
CA LYS A 87 12.33 -11.80 -5.41
C LYS A 87 11.60 -12.97 -4.72
N GLY A 88 10.36 -13.25 -5.07
CA GLY A 88 9.56 -14.31 -4.44
C GLY A 88 8.96 -13.93 -3.08
N LEU A 89 8.95 -12.64 -2.72
CA LEU A 89 8.35 -12.15 -1.48
C LEU A 89 6.86 -11.87 -1.67
N HIS A 90 6.05 -12.19 -0.67
CA HIS A 90 4.67 -11.72 -0.64
C HIS A 90 4.61 -10.21 -0.38
N VAL A 91 3.56 -9.55 -0.85
CA VAL A 91 3.32 -8.12 -0.62
C VAL A 91 2.00 -7.96 0.11
N LEU A 92 2.03 -7.32 1.28
CA LEU A 92 0.83 -6.92 2.02
C LEU A 92 0.63 -5.41 1.88
N MET A 93 -0.56 -4.98 1.47
CA MET A 93 -0.89 -3.58 1.26
C MET A 93 -2.01 -3.12 2.19
N ASP A 94 -1.76 -2.08 2.99
CA ASP A 94 -2.81 -1.29 3.63
C ASP A 94 -3.40 -0.33 2.59
N ARG A 95 -4.59 -0.71 2.09
CA ARG A 95 -5.28 -0.18 0.91
C ARG A 95 -4.66 -0.55 -0.43
N SER A 96 -5.56 -0.80 -1.38
CA SER A 96 -5.30 -1.10 -2.77
C SER A 96 -6.44 -0.59 -3.66
N PRO A 97 -6.10 -0.08 -4.84
CA PRO A 97 -7.06 0.30 -5.86
C PRO A 97 -7.18 -0.70 -7.01
N TRP A 98 -6.51 -1.86 -6.92
CA TRP A 98 -6.65 -2.98 -7.86
C TRP A 98 -7.90 -3.80 -7.55
#